data_AF-A0A353VBB4-F1
#
_entry.id   AF-A0A353VBB4-F1
#
_cell.length_a   1.000
_cell.length_b   1.000
_cell.length_c   1.000
_cell.angle_alpha   90.00
_cell.angle_beta   90.00
_cell.angle_gamma   90.00
#
_symmetry.space_group_name_H-M   'P 1'
#
loop_
_entity.id
_entity.type
_entity.pdbx_description
1 polymer ?
#
loop_
_entity_poly.entity_id
_entity_poly.type
_entity_poly.pdbx_seq_one_letter_code
_entity_poly.pdbx_strand_id
1 'polypeptide(L)'
;MGLQRGLTESLPGISIPGPRTIRQLIGDGAFFEDEPAQRVLNHFHNPLAEPWWTAGLLGIGQSSVLWQQNPAQDNAAGGGNWSWQDARRYFLGALRGETRAQRERTLVETFEALGHLTHLIQDAAVPAHVRDDPHPSFTIFGRRIPINPDWYEDWVDDIRESDPVLFGELLNHPPVAPPVSVFTPTDDLQAPVPVARLIDTDKFRSALANIDVTAEPAIGIAESTNGNYLSRDTLFRRFPFPRQQALGALPVIEPEGAEFRRYFSKTTEGEPIRLFVTEGALHRSLTAALGAPPPAGGWFLDERVHQEYAARLLPRAVGYSATLLDYFFRGPLEASIQPVTDPETGLVIPDVLELVATNTSPDPLGPGTLTVYVDDDTGARQPVLTPDSTPPATQVILRDVPIGLTPKDAPLRAADGTPIRFKPPLASTRYTVVYQGDLGQEKRERPAGFLGGIVA
;
A
#
# COMPACT_ATOMS: atom_id res chain seq x y z
N MET A 1 9.06 -20.23 -4.37
CA MET A 1 9.33 -19.77 -2.99
C MET A 1 8.27 -20.33 -2.05
N GLY A 2 8.17 -21.66 -1.95
CA GLY A 2 7.05 -22.31 -1.28
C GLY A 2 7.00 -21.94 0.19
N LEU A 3 6.22 -20.92 0.54
CA LEU A 3 5.76 -20.64 1.89
C LEU A 3 4.81 -21.78 2.25
N GLN A 4 5.37 -22.92 2.62
CA GLN A 4 4.60 -24.14 2.85
C GLN A 4 3.53 -23.94 3.93
N ARG A 5 3.77 -22.99 4.84
CA ARG A 5 2.86 -22.60 5.92
C ARG A 5 2.10 -21.30 5.64
N GLY A 6 2.15 -20.78 4.41
CA GLY A 6 1.49 -19.54 4.01
C GLY A 6 1.84 -18.38 4.96
N LEU A 7 0.81 -17.66 5.44
CA LEU A 7 0.97 -16.51 6.33
C LEU A 7 1.62 -16.83 7.69
N THR A 8 1.68 -18.10 8.08
CA THR A 8 2.30 -18.56 9.33
C THR A 8 3.74 -19.03 9.15
N GLU A 9 4.29 -18.95 7.93
CA GLU A 9 5.72 -19.16 7.69
C GLU A 9 6.53 -18.17 8.52
N SER A 10 7.57 -18.66 9.19
CA SER A 10 8.37 -17.87 10.11
C SER A 10 9.76 -17.62 9.52
N LEU A 11 10.14 -16.35 9.44
CA LEU A 11 11.40 -15.88 8.88
C LEU A 11 12.13 -14.99 9.91
N PRO A 12 13.46 -14.82 9.81
CA PRO A 12 14.21 -13.94 10.70
C PRO A 12 13.92 -12.47 10.37
N GLY A 13 13.15 -11.77 11.21
CA GLY A 13 12.82 -10.35 11.06
C GLY A 13 14.04 -9.44 11.09
N ILE A 14 13.93 -8.30 10.41
CA ILE A 14 15.02 -7.31 10.29
C ILE A 14 14.77 -6.14 11.22
N SER A 15 13.59 -5.53 11.11
CA SER A 15 13.20 -4.40 11.97
C SER A 15 13.03 -4.83 13.43
N ILE A 16 12.42 -6.01 13.66
CA ILE A 16 12.41 -6.68 14.96
C ILE A 16 13.20 -8.00 14.85
N PRO A 17 14.43 -8.08 15.41
CA PRO A 17 15.24 -9.28 15.33
C PRO A 17 14.57 -10.50 15.98
N GLY A 18 14.52 -11.61 15.25
CA GLY A 18 13.99 -12.90 15.72
C GLY A 18 12.96 -13.51 14.77
N PRO A 19 12.37 -14.67 15.13
CA PRO A 19 11.37 -15.31 14.29
C PRO A 19 10.09 -14.48 14.20
N ARG A 20 9.68 -14.12 12.98
CA ARG A 20 8.44 -13.36 12.67
C ARG A 20 7.64 -14.09 11.62
N THR A 21 6.32 -14.17 11.78
CA THR A 21 5.44 -14.66 10.72
C THR A 21 5.30 -13.62 9.61
N ILE A 22 4.88 -14.00 8.40
CA ILE A 22 4.63 -13.01 7.31
C ILE A 22 3.70 -11.88 7.76
N ARG A 23 2.61 -12.22 8.47
CA ARG A 23 1.69 -11.21 9.05
C ARG A 23 2.43 -10.23 9.97
N GLN A 24 3.36 -10.71 10.77
CA GLN A 24 4.12 -9.89 11.71
C GLN A 24 5.10 -9.00 10.95
N LEU A 25 5.73 -9.48 9.88
CA LEU A 25 6.66 -8.68 9.08
C LEU A 25 5.98 -7.49 8.40
N ILE A 26 4.77 -7.68 7.87
CA ILE A 26 3.97 -6.56 7.33
C ILE A 26 3.61 -5.59 8.46
N GLY A 27 3.19 -6.11 9.62
CA GLY A 27 2.90 -5.27 10.79
C GLY A 27 4.12 -4.52 11.33
N ASP A 28 5.30 -5.13 11.29
CA ASP A 28 6.56 -4.51 11.69
C ASP A 28 6.92 -3.38 10.74
N GLY A 29 6.89 -3.62 9.43
CA GLY A 29 7.12 -2.56 8.45
C GLY A 29 6.15 -1.39 8.59
N ALA A 30 4.86 -1.67 8.87
CA ALA A 30 3.91 -0.60 9.14
C ALA A 30 4.29 0.19 10.40
N PHE A 31 4.54 -0.49 11.52
CA PHE A 31 4.94 0.14 12.78
C PHE A 31 6.23 0.99 12.65
N PHE A 32 7.20 0.54 11.86
CA PHE A 32 8.47 1.23 11.68
C PHE A 32 8.44 2.33 10.61
N GLU A 33 7.33 2.56 9.90
CA GLU A 33 7.23 3.72 8.99
C GLU A 33 7.26 5.05 9.74
N ASP A 34 6.82 5.07 11.00
CA ASP A 34 6.95 6.23 11.89
C ASP A 34 8.37 6.44 12.45
N GLU A 35 9.32 5.54 12.15
CA GLU A 35 10.67 5.55 12.72
C GLU A 35 11.78 5.60 11.64
N PRO A 36 12.77 6.51 11.75
CA PRO A 36 12.91 7.52 12.79
C PRO A 36 11.87 8.64 12.63
N ALA A 37 11.65 9.41 13.70
CA ALA A 37 10.64 10.47 13.77
C ALA A 37 10.65 11.52 12.64
N GLN A 38 11.70 11.62 11.81
CA GLN A 38 11.70 12.47 10.62
C GLN A 38 10.87 11.89 9.46
N ARG A 39 10.62 10.57 9.41
CA ARG A 39 9.82 9.93 8.36
C ARG A 39 8.38 10.44 8.36
N VAL A 40 7.82 10.67 9.56
CA VAL A 40 6.44 11.17 9.75
C VAL A 40 6.13 12.48 9.03
N LEU A 41 7.16 13.26 8.68
CA LEU A 41 6.97 14.49 7.90
C LEU A 41 6.38 14.19 6.52
N ASN A 42 6.59 12.98 5.98
CA ASN A 42 6.11 12.55 4.68
C ASN A 42 4.78 11.78 4.71
N HIS A 43 4.12 11.74 5.87
CA HIS A 43 2.89 10.95 6.10
C HIS A 43 1.61 11.71 5.73
N PHE A 44 1.77 12.96 5.28
CA PHE A 44 0.66 13.87 4.99
C PHE A 44 0.43 13.98 3.48
N HIS A 45 -0.83 14.10 3.11
CA HIS A 45 -1.22 14.38 1.73
C HIS A 45 -2.54 15.15 1.67
N ASN A 46 -2.48 16.42 1.30
CA ASN A 46 -3.64 17.26 1.06
C ASN A 46 -4.15 17.12 -0.39
N PRO A 47 -5.28 16.42 -0.63
CA PRO A 47 -5.77 16.16 -2.00
C PRO A 47 -6.27 17.41 -2.74
N LEU A 48 -6.45 18.53 -2.03
CA LEU A 48 -6.86 19.80 -2.65
C LEU A 48 -5.68 20.59 -3.20
N ALA A 49 -4.44 20.19 -2.86
CA ALA A 49 -3.23 20.84 -3.29
C ALA A 49 -2.79 20.32 -4.66
N GLU A 50 -2.65 21.25 -5.61
CA GLU A 50 -2.14 20.97 -6.94
C GLU A 50 -0.90 21.82 -7.18
N PRO A 51 0.18 21.24 -7.72
CA PRO A 51 0.44 19.80 -7.99
C PRO A 51 0.85 18.99 -6.74
N TRP A 52 0.92 17.65 -6.83
CA TRP A 52 1.23 16.76 -5.69
C TRP A 52 2.52 17.07 -4.91
N TRP A 53 3.51 17.74 -5.49
CA TRP A 53 4.72 18.12 -4.75
C TRP A 53 4.50 19.25 -3.72
N THR A 54 3.34 19.93 -3.76
CA THR A 54 2.92 20.89 -2.74
C THR A 54 1.91 20.30 -1.74
N ALA A 55 1.52 19.04 -1.91
CA ALA A 55 0.49 18.38 -1.12
C ALA A 55 1.00 17.76 0.19
N GLY A 56 2.30 17.80 0.47
CA GLY A 56 2.86 17.33 1.74
C GLY A 56 2.74 18.36 2.87
N LEU A 57 2.96 17.92 4.11
CA LEU A 57 2.77 18.72 5.32
C LEU A 57 3.44 20.09 5.20
N LEU A 58 2.64 21.15 5.03
CA LEU A 58 3.08 22.55 5.02
C LEU A 58 4.35 22.85 4.19
N GLY A 59 4.61 22.04 3.15
CA GLY A 59 5.82 22.13 2.32
C GLY A 59 7.14 21.77 3.03
N ILE A 60 7.11 21.19 4.23
CA ILE A 60 8.31 20.69 4.94
C ILE A 60 8.61 19.22 4.64
N GLY A 61 7.57 18.41 4.42
CA GLY A 61 7.70 17.01 4.01
C GLY A 61 7.17 16.78 2.60
N GLN A 62 7.63 15.70 1.97
CA GLN A 62 7.11 15.24 0.69
C GLN A 62 5.69 14.66 0.90
N SER A 63 4.79 14.94 -0.04
CA SER A 63 3.48 14.29 -0.11
C SER A 63 3.58 12.78 -0.02
N SER A 64 2.73 12.12 0.78
CA SER A 64 2.76 10.67 0.95
C SER A 64 2.57 9.90 -0.36
N VAL A 65 1.80 10.46 -1.31
CA VAL A 65 1.65 9.96 -2.70
C VAL A 65 2.99 9.82 -3.42
N LEU A 66 3.88 10.80 -3.24
CA LEU A 66 5.21 10.81 -3.85
C LEU A 66 6.21 10.00 -3.02
N TRP A 67 6.11 10.08 -1.68
CA TRP A 67 7.00 9.40 -0.75
C TRP A 67 6.99 7.88 -0.92
N GLN A 68 5.81 7.28 -1.09
CA GLN A 68 5.67 5.84 -1.34
C GLN A 68 6.39 5.35 -2.61
N GLN A 69 6.79 6.26 -3.51
CA GLN A 69 7.48 5.96 -4.78
C GLN A 69 8.83 6.66 -4.91
N ASN A 70 9.31 7.29 -3.84
CA ASN A 70 10.61 7.93 -3.81
C ASN A 70 11.67 6.90 -3.37
N PRO A 71 12.64 6.50 -4.22
CA PRO A 71 13.67 5.53 -3.83
C PRO A 71 14.76 6.10 -2.91
N ALA A 72 14.74 7.41 -2.65
CA ALA A 72 15.69 8.09 -1.78
C ALA A 72 15.03 8.46 -0.44
N GLN A 73 14.61 7.43 0.32
CA GLN A 73 13.97 7.61 1.62
C GLN A 73 14.96 7.63 2.77
N ASP A 74 15.98 6.77 2.68
CA ASP A 74 16.99 6.64 3.72
C ASP A 74 17.84 7.91 3.80
N ASN A 75 18.08 8.36 5.02
CA ASN A 75 18.77 9.62 5.27
C ASN A 75 19.76 9.47 6.44
N ALA A 76 20.37 10.57 6.88
CA ALA A 76 21.38 10.53 7.94
C ALA A 76 20.84 10.01 9.29
N ALA A 77 19.54 10.10 9.54
CA ALA A 77 18.88 9.53 10.72
C ALA A 77 18.57 8.03 10.57
N GLY A 78 18.80 7.46 9.39
CA GLY A 78 18.42 6.09 9.03
C GLY A 78 16.96 6.00 8.59
N GLY A 79 16.36 4.83 8.81
CA GLY A 79 14.98 4.53 8.45
C GLY A 79 14.84 3.65 7.21
N GLY A 80 15.87 3.51 6.38
CA GLY A 80 15.87 2.58 5.25
C GLY A 80 15.03 3.03 4.04
N ASN A 81 15.07 2.21 2.99
CA ASN A 81 14.39 2.45 1.72
C ASN A 81 13.27 1.44 1.52
N TRP A 82 12.03 1.91 1.49
CA TRP A 82 10.82 1.10 1.50
C TRP A 82 9.80 1.54 0.45
N SER A 83 10.25 2.22 -0.61
CA SER A 83 9.38 2.64 -1.70
C SER A 83 8.82 1.43 -2.48
N TRP A 84 7.82 1.66 -3.32
CA TRP A 84 7.28 0.66 -4.23
C TRP A 84 8.37 -0.01 -5.08
N GLN A 85 9.33 0.80 -5.55
CA GLN A 85 10.45 0.36 -6.37
C GLN A 85 11.42 -0.51 -5.56
N ASP A 86 11.61 -0.20 -4.27
CA ASP A 86 12.41 -1.02 -3.36
C ASP A 86 11.72 -2.35 -3.05
N ALA A 87 10.41 -2.34 -2.77
CA ALA A 87 9.62 -3.55 -2.58
C ALA A 87 9.71 -4.50 -3.78
N ARG A 88 9.64 -3.97 -5.02
CA ARG A 88 9.87 -4.75 -6.25
C ARG A 88 11.29 -5.32 -6.34
N ARG A 89 12.30 -4.55 -5.93
CA ARG A 89 13.70 -5.00 -5.90
C ARG A 89 13.93 -6.11 -4.88
N TYR A 90 13.37 -5.98 -3.68
CA TYR A 90 13.43 -7.01 -2.64
C TYR A 90 12.74 -8.29 -3.08
N PHE A 91 11.56 -8.17 -3.71
CA PHE A 91 10.84 -9.34 -4.21
C PHE A 91 11.61 -10.06 -5.33
N LEU A 92 12.26 -9.30 -6.22
CA LEU A 92 13.15 -9.88 -7.22
C LEU A 92 14.34 -10.62 -6.56
N GLY A 93 14.93 -10.03 -5.52
CA GLY A 93 15.98 -10.66 -4.72
C GLY A 93 15.52 -11.98 -4.08
N ALA A 94 14.30 -11.99 -3.53
CA ALA A 94 13.67 -13.18 -2.94
C ALA A 94 13.55 -14.31 -3.97
N LEU A 95 13.27 -13.94 -5.21
CA LEU A 95 13.08 -14.87 -6.32
C LEU A 95 14.39 -15.35 -6.96
N ARG A 96 15.46 -14.55 -6.92
CA ARG A 96 16.70 -14.85 -7.65
C ARG A 96 17.88 -15.26 -6.77
N GLY A 97 17.82 -15.00 -5.47
CA GLY A 97 18.94 -15.24 -4.55
C GLY A 97 19.48 -16.67 -4.64
N GLU A 98 20.79 -16.81 -4.78
CA GLU A 98 21.47 -18.10 -4.95
C GLU A 98 21.27 -18.99 -3.73
N THR A 99 21.43 -18.42 -2.53
CA THR A 99 21.27 -19.18 -1.29
C THR A 99 19.88 -18.98 -0.69
N ARG A 100 19.40 -20.01 0.01
CA ARG A 100 18.16 -19.93 0.79
C ARG A 100 18.15 -18.73 1.76
N ALA A 101 19.26 -18.49 2.45
CA ALA A 101 19.38 -17.38 3.39
C ALA A 101 19.22 -16.00 2.72
N GLN A 102 19.81 -15.79 1.54
CA GLN A 102 19.63 -14.55 0.78
C GLN A 102 18.17 -14.36 0.35
N ARG A 103 17.52 -15.44 -0.11
CA ARG A 103 16.10 -15.39 -0.52
C ARG A 103 15.18 -15.11 0.67
N GLU A 104 15.42 -15.73 1.81
CA GLU A 104 14.63 -15.52 3.03
C GLU A 104 14.83 -14.11 3.62
N ARG A 105 16.02 -13.53 3.50
CA ARG A 105 16.27 -12.15 3.90
C ARG A 105 15.51 -11.15 3.02
N THR A 106 15.62 -11.28 1.71
CA THR A 106 14.98 -10.37 0.74
C THR A 106 13.46 -10.55 0.65
N LEU A 107 13.01 -11.81 0.71
CA LEU A 107 12.03 -12.31 1.67
C LEU A 107 11.31 -11.31 2.59
N VAL A 108 11.93 -11.17 3.75
CA VAL A 108 11.55 -10.31 4.86
C VAL A 108 11.52 -8.84 4.45
N GLU A 109 12.54 -8.36 3.74
CA GLU A 109 12.59 -6.97 3.24
C GLU A 109 11.38 -6.64 2.36
N THR A 110 10.89 -7.59 1.57
CA THR A 110 9.68 -7.42 0.75
C THR A 110 8.45 -7.20 1.63
N PHE A 111 8.25 -8.02 2.66
CA PHE A 111 7.07 -7.92 3.51
C PHE A 111 7.11 -6.72 4.44
N GLU A 112 8.28 -6.36 4.98
CA GLU A 112 8.44 -5.10 5.73
C GLU A 112 8.18 -3.90 4.79
N ALA A 113 8.73 -3.87 3.57
CA ALA A 113 8.45 -2.79 2.60
C ALA A 113 6.94 -2.65 2.29
N LEU A 114 6.22 -3.77 2.14
CA LEU A 114 4.78 -3.74 1.97
C LEU A 114 4.06 -3.18 3.20
N GLY A 115 4.56 -3.44 4.40
CA GLY A 115 4.11 -2.81 5.65
C GLY A 115 4.21 -1.29 5.61
N HIS A 116 5.41 -0.78 5.29
CA HIS A 116 5.66 0.67 5.15
C HIS A 116 4.72 1.31 4.13
N LEU A 117 4.47 0.66 2.99
CA LEU A 117 3.52 1.15 1.97
C LEU A 117 2.07 1.13 2.47
N THR A 118 1.65 0.09 3.20
CA THR A 118 0.30 0.06 3.78
C THR A 118 0.09 1.11 4.87
N HIS A 119 1.13 1.47 5.62
CA HIS A 119 1.07 2.55 6.62
C HIS A 119 0.66 3.87 5.98
N LEU A 120 1.25 4.24 4.84
CA LEU A 120 0.92 5.49 4.14
C LEU A 120 -0.54 5.52 3.63
N ILE A 121 -1.12 4.35 3.31
CA ILE A 121 -2.55 4.23 2.98
C ILE A 121 -3.41 4.44 4.24
N GLN A 122 -2.98 3.91 5.38
CA GLN A 122 -3.68 4.03 6.66
C GLN A 122 -3.65 5.48 7.16
N ASP A 123 -2.52 6.18 7.04
CA ASP A 123 -2.41 7.62 7.32
C ASP A 123 -3.34 8.44 6.43
N ALA A 124 -3.49 8.09 5.16
CA ALA A 124 -4.45 8.75 4.28
C ALA A 124 -5.94 8.50 4.66
N ALA A 125 -6.22 7.60 5.61
CA ALA A 125 -7.52 7.45 6.26
C ALA A 125 -7.67 8.31 7.52
N VAL A 126 -6.59 8.91 8.03
CA VAL A 126 -6.60 9.76 9.23
C VAL A 126 -6.90 11.21 8.82
N PRO A 127 -7.97 11.84 9.37
CA PRO A 127 -8.35 13.20 8.98
C PRO A 127 -7.23 14.23 9.12
N ALA A 128 -6.38 14.11 10.15
CA ALA A 128 -5.27 15.03 10.37
C ALA A 128 -4.21 15.00 9.25
N HIS A 129 -3.89 13.80 8.74
CA HIS A 129 -2.87 13.57 7.72
C HIS A 129 -3.26 14.11 6.34
N VAL A 130 -4.56 14.13 6.06
CA VAL A 130 -5.08 14.62 4.77
C VAL A 130 -5.49 16.08 4.83
N ARG A 131 -5.39 16.73 6.00
CA ARG A 131 -5.81 18.11 6.24
C ARG A 131 -4.65 19.00 6.72
N ASP A 132 -3.41 18.59 6.49
CA ASP A 132 -2.20 19.34 6.92
C ASP A 132 -2.30 19.80 8.40
N ASP A 133 -2.73 18.89 9.28
CA ASP A 133 -2.93 19.15 10.70
C ASP A 133 -1.76 18.57 11.52
N PRO A 134 -0.68 19.33 11.79
CA PRO A 134 0.50 18.81 12.47
C PRO A 134 0.26 18.55 13.96
N HIS A 135 0.60 17.33 14.40
CA HIS A 135 0.48 16.86 15.77
C HIS A 135 1.82 16.33 16.29
N PRO A 136 2.84 17.21 16.48
CA PRO A 136 4.17 16.79 16.88
C PRO A 136 4.21 16.14 18.26
N SER A 137 5.14 15.20 18.40
CA SER A 137 5.46 14.52 19.66
C SER A 137 6.98 14.44 19.84
N PHE A 138 7.44 14.22 21.07
CA PHE A 138 8.84 13.95 21.36
C PHE A 138 8.97 12.68 22.19
N THR A 139 10.02 11.90 21.93
CA THR A 139 10.28 10.65 22.64
C THR A 139 11.24 10.88 23.81
N ILE A 140 10.80 10.63 25.05
CA ILE A 140 11.66 10.63 26.24
C ILE A 140 11.67 9.24 26.85
N PHE A 141 12.86 8.67 27.08
CA PHE A 141 13.05 7.33 27.65
C PHE A 141 12.24 6.23 26.92
N GLY A 142 12.09 6.35 25.59
CA GLY A 142 11.31 5.39 24.78
C GLY A 142 9.80 5.57 24.85
N ARG A 143 9.29 6.63 25.49
CA ARG A 143 7.86 6.98 25.52
C ARG A 143 7.59 8.21 24.64
N ARG A 144 6.65 8.08 23.70
CA ARG A 144 6.12 9.19 22.88
C ARG A 144 5.30 10.12 23.79
N ILE A 145 5.65 11.40 23.82
CA ILE A 145 4.94 12.44 24.56
C ILE A 145 4.39 13.44 23.54
N PRO A 146 3.06 13.55 23.37
CA PRO A 146 2.48 14.47 22.41
C PRO A 146 2.64 15.93 22.88
N ILE A 147 3.18 16.80 22.01
CA ILE A 147 3.15 18.26 22.21
C ILE A 147 1.78 18.79 21.81
N ASN A 148 1.28 18.29 20.68
CA ASN A 148 -0.05 18.56 20.17
C ASN A 148 -0.66 17.21 19.78
N PRO A 149 -1.51 16.59 20.61
CA PRO A 149 -2.09 15.29 20.29
C PRO A 149 -3.07 15.36 19.11
N ASP A 150 -3.11 14.32 18.28
CA ASP A 150 -4.27 14.08 17.42
C ASP A 150 -5.30 13.26 18.20
N TRP A 151 -6.49 13.82 18.42
CA TRP A 151 -7.49 13.18 19.27
C TRP A 151 -8.06 11.90 18.67
N TYR A 152 -8.01 11.73 17.35
CA TYR A 152 -8.51 10.52 16.70
C TYR A 152 -7.51 9.38 16.85
N GLU A 153 -6.24 9.61 16.51
CA GLU A 153 -5.19 8.61 16.69
C GLU A 153 -5.04 8.18 18.14
N ASP A 154 -4.98 9.14 19.07
CA ASP A 154 -4.89 8.85 20.51
C ASP A 154 -6.10 8.02 20.97
N TRP A 155 -7.32 8.36 20.52
CA TRP A 155 -8.51 7.60 20.88
C TRP A 155 -8.49 6.17 20.30
N VAL A 156 -8.07 5.99 19.03
CA VAL A 156 -7.97 4.66 18.41
C VAL A 156 -6.94 3.80 19.14
N ASP A 157 -5.80 4.36 19.54
CA ASP A 157 -4.77 3.65 20.30
C ASP A 157 -5.24 3.34 21.73
N ASP A 158 -5.89 4.29 22.39
CA ASP A 158 -6.46 4.10 23.73
C ASP A 158 -7.49 2.97 23.74
N ILE A 159 -8.41 2.89 22.76
CA ILE A 159 -9.39 1.80 22.71
C ILE A 159 -8.75 0.46 22.37
N ARG A 160 -7.67 0.42 21.58
CA ARG A 160 -6.93 -0.80 21.28
C ARG A 160 -6.42 -1.45 22.57
N GLU A 161 -6.01 -0.65 23.55
CA GLU A 161 -5.50 -1.13 24.83
C GLU A 161 -6.59 -1.31 25.90
N SER A 162 -7.48 -0.33 26.03
CA SER A 162 -8.46 -0.26 27.12
C SER A 162 -9.77 -1.00 26.84
N ASP A 163 -10.16 -1.13 25.57
CA ASP A 163 -11.36 -1.86 25.13
C ASP A 163 -11.09 -2.67 23.84
N PRO A 164 -10.30 -3.77 23.95
CA PRO A 164 -9.94 -4.60 22.81
C PRO A 164 -11.16 -5.28 22.16
N VAL A 165 -12.31 -5.36 22.85
CA VAL A 165 -13.54 -5.89 22.28
C VAL A 165 -14.11 -4.89 21.28
N LEU A 166 -14.30 -3.63 21.68
CA LEU A 166 -14.75 -2.58 20.76
C LEU A 166 -13.79 -2.39 19.60
N PHE A 167 -12.47 -2.36 19.86
CA PHE A 167 -11.47 -2.25 18.80
C PHE A 167 -11.57 -3.42 17.81
N GLY A 168 -11.74 -4.65 18.32
CA GLY A 168 -11.96 -5.83 17.50
C GLY A 168 -13.26 -5.76 16.68
N GLU A 169 -14.36 -5.25 17.24
CA GLU A 169 -15.63 -5.05 16.54
C GLU A 169 -15.47 -4.07 15.37
N LEU A 170 -14.82 -2.93 15.60
CA LEU A 170 -14.55 -1.92 14.56
C LEU A 170 -13.68 -2.47 13.42
N LEU A 171 -12.64 -3.27 13.75
CA LEU A 171 -11.80 -3.92 12.73
C LEU A 171 -12.51 -5.04 11.96
N ASN A 172 -13.51 -5.68 12.57
CA ASN A 172 -14.27 -6.77 11.95
C ASN A 172 -15.40 -6.28 11.04
N HIS A 173 -15.63 -4.98 10.94
CA HIS A 173 -16.51 -4.41 9.94
C HIS A 173 -16.05 -4.82 8.51
N PRO A 174 -16.99 -5.08 7.58
CA PRO A 174 -16.63 -5.46 6.21
C PRO A 174 -15.69 -4.42 5.57
N PRO A 175 -14.51 -4.83 5.05
CA PRO A 175 -13.58 -3.91 4.41
C PRO A 175 -14.23 -3.15 3.24
N VAL A 176 -13.90 -1.87 3.12
CA VAL A 176 -14.37 -1.00 2.03
C VAL A 176 -13.20 -0.72 1.11
N ALA A 177 -13.12 -1.48 0.02
CA ALA A 177 -12.06 -1.37 -0.98
C ALA A 177 -12.51 -0.59 -2.22
N PRO A 178 -11.61 0.14 -2.89
CA PRO A 178 -11.91 0.73 -4.19
C PRO A 178 -11.95 -0.38 -5.26
N PRO A 179 -12.68 -0.18 -6.37
CA PRO A 179 -12.63 -1.11 -7.50
C PRO A 179 -11.27 -1.03 -8.21
N VAL A 180 -10.90 -2.08 -8.94
CA VAL A 180 -9.65 -2.12 -9.76
C VAL A 180 -9.55 -0.95 -10.74
N SER A 181 -10.67 -0.36 -11.16
CA SER A 181 -10.69 0.82 -12.02
C SER A 181 -10.08 2.07 -11.39
N VAL A 182 -9.76 2.07 -10.09
CA VAL A 182 -9.02 3.14 -9.41
C VAL A 182 -7.61 3.29 -9.98
N PHE A 183 -7.00 2.20 -10.49
CA PHE A 183 -5.63 2.19 -10.99
C PHE A 183 -5.51 2.80 -12.40
N THR A 184 -5.70 4.10 -12.49
CA THR A 184 -5.47 4.89 -13.70
C THR A 184 -4.02 5.40 -13.77
N PRO A 185 -3.50 5.73 -14.96
CA PRO A 185 -2.23 6.45 -15.08
C PRO A 185 -2.22 7.72 -14.21
N THR A 186 -1.08 8.01 -13.59
CA THR A 186 -0.92 9.20 -12.75
C THR A 186 -0.48 10.42 -13.54
N ASP A 187 0.20 10.19 -14.68
CA ASP A 187 0.91 11.21 -15.46
C ASP A 187 1.95 12.02 -14.66
N ASP A 188 2.33 11.54 -13.46
CA ASP A 188 3.34 12.14 -12.58
C ASP A 188 4.64 11.32 -12.64
N LEU A 189 5.76 11.98 -12.92
CA LEU A 189 7.07 11.33 -13.07
C LEU A 189 7.70 10.87 -11.75
N GLN A 190 7.31 11.46 -10.62
CA GLN A 190 7.78 11.11 -9.28
C GLN A 190 6.93 9.98 -8.67
N ALA A 191 5.67 9.86 -9.07
CA ALA A 191 4.79 8.74 -8.69
C ALA A 191 4.11 8.09 -9.91
N PRO A 192 4.87 7.44 -10.82
CA PRO A 192 4.30 6.93 -12.07
C PRO A 192 3.50 5.63 -11.92
N VAL A 193 3.65 4.91 -10.80
CA VAL A 193 2.88 3.68 -10.56
C VAL A 193 1.48 4.04 -10.04
N PRO A 194 0.40 3.44 -10.61
CA PRO A 194 -0.98 3.75 -10.23
C PRO A 194 -1.36 3.51 -8.77
N VAL A 195 -0.52 2.90 -7.94
CA VAL A 195 -0.80 2.76 -6.50
C VAL A 195 -0.95 4.12 -5.80
N ALA A 196 -0.42 5.20 -6.38
CA ALA A 196 -0.74 6.58 -6.00
C ALA A 196 -2.24 6.88 -5.98
N ARG A 197 -3.02 6.26 -6.88
CA ARG A 197 -4.46 6.43 -6.97
C ARG A 197 -5.23 5.84 -5.79
N LEU A 198 -4.60 5.00 -4.97
CA LEU A 198 -5.20 4.58 -3.71
C LEU A 198 -5.26 5.73 -2.70
N ILE A 199 -4.29 6.66 -2.74
CA ILE A 199 -4.28 7.85 -1.89
C ILE A 199 -5.05 8.99 -2.59
N ASP A 200 -4.73 9.30 -3.84
CA ASP A 200 -5.33 10.43 -4.57
C ASP A 200 -5.57 10.13 -6.06
N THR A 201 -6.83 10.20 -6.47
CA THR A 201 -7.32 10.02 -7.84
C THR A 201 -7.46 11.31 -8.64
N ASP A 202 -7.09 12.45 -8.07
CA ASP A 202 -7.17 13.77 -8.71
C ASP A 202 -8.61 14.21 -9.04
N LYS A 203 -9.62 13.67 -8.37
CA LYS A 203 -11.04 13.99 -8.62
C LYS A 203 -11.56 15.06 -7.68
N PHE A 204 -11.15 15.04 -6.41
CA PHE A 204 -11.53 15.99 -5.38
C PHE A 204 -10.52 17.12 -5.28
N ARG A 205 -10.66 18.08 -6.19
CA ARG A 205 -9.73 19.19 -6.37
C ARG A 205 -10.37 20.53 -6.00
N SER A 206 -9.54 21.47 -5.53
CA SER A 206 -9.98 22.79 -5.08
C SER A 206 -10.75 23.59 -6.15
N ALA A 207 -10.39 23.42 -7.43
CA ALA A 207 -11.03 24.09 -8.56
C ALA A 207 -12.46 23.62 -8.86
N LEU A 208 -12.83 22.41 -8.43
CA LEU A 208 -14.12 21.79 -8.76
C LEU A 208 -15.13 21.86 -7.60
N ALA A 209 -14.65 21.97 -6.35
CA ALA A 209 -15.45 22.07 -5.11
C ALA A 209 -16.68 21.13 -5.07
N ASN A 210 -16.59 19.98 -5.74
CA ASN A 210 -17.69 19.03 -5.87
C ASN A 210 -17.51 17.94 -4.82
N ILE A 211 -18.20 18.06 -3.69
CA ILE A 211 -18.12 17.09 -2.61
C ILE A 211 -18.68 15.71 -3.00
N ASP A 212 -19.56 15.63 -4.01
CA ASP A 212 -20.20 14.37 -4.41
C ASP A 212 -19.20 13.35 -4.98
N VAL A 213 -18.07 13.82 -5.53
CA VAL A 213 -17.01 12.91 -6.03
C VAL A 213 -16.40 12.07 -4.91
N THR A 214 -16.45 12.54 -3.66
CA THR A 214 -15.90 11.80 -2.50
C THR A 214 -16.68 10.53 -2.16
N ALA A 215 -17.88 10.38 -2.74
CA ALA A 215 -18.73 9.19 -2.64
C ALA A 215 -18.59 8.24 -3.84
N GLU A 216 -17.80 8.59 -4.87
CA GLU A 216 -17.56 7.68 -5.98
C GLU A 216 -16.81 6.43 -5.52
N PRO A 217 -17.12 5.24 -6.07
CA PRO A 217 -16.41 4.01 -5.68
C PRO A 217 -14.91 4.06 -5.97
N ALA A 218 -14.51 4.65 -7.09
CA ALA A 218 -13.12 4.77 -7.52
C ALA A 218 -12.53 6.14 -7.14
N ILE A 219 -12.48 6.42 -5.83
CA ILE A 219 -11.93 7.65 -5.24
C ILE A 219 -10.67 7.30 -4.42
N GLY A 220 -9.73 8.24 -4.31
CA GLY A 220 -8.59 8.11 -3.39
C GLY A 220 -9.04 8.21 -1.94
N ILE A 221 -8.38 7.48 -1.04
CA ILE A 221 -8.75 7.51 0.37
C ILE A 221 -8.51 8.89 0.99
N ALA A 222 -7.49 9.63 0.56
CA ALA A 222 -7.26 10.98 1.07
C ALA A 222 -8.36 11.96 0.66
N GLU A 223 -8.84 11.87 -0.57
CA GLU A 223 -9.96 12.66 -1.08
C GLU A 223 -11.24 12.38 -0.31
N SER A 224 -11.55 11.09 -0.10
CA SER A 224 -12.73 10.67 0.67
C SER A 224 -12.65 11.14 2.12
N THR A 225 -11.49 10.98 2.77
CA THR A 225 -11.27 11.38 4.16
C THR A 225 -11.30 12.91 4.32
N ASN A 226 -10.57 13.66 3.49
CA ASN A 226 -10.48 15.12 3.57
C ASN A 226 -11.85 15.79 3.43
N GLY A 227 -12.64 15.36 2.45
CA GLY A 227 -13.93 15.96 2.16
C GLY A 227 -15.01 15.65 3.21
N ASN A 228 -14.87 14.54 3.96
CA ASN A 228 -15.94 14.04 4.82
C ASN A 228 -15.73 14.20 6.33
N TYR A 229 -14.49 14.35 6.78
CA TYR A 229 -14.15 14.32 8.20
C TYR A 229 -13.39 15.58 8.62
N LEU A 230 -13.50 15.92 9.91
CA LEU A 230 -12.78 17.04 10.50
C LEU A 230 -11.54 16.53 11.24
N SER A 231 -10.51 17.36 11.33
CA SER A 231 -9.37 17.16 12.23
C SER A 231 -9.31 18.28 13.25
N ARG A 232 -8.62 18.02 14.37
CA ARG A 232 -8.59 18.88 15.56
C ARG A 232 -8.29 20.35 15.25
N ASP A 233 -7.16 20.65 14.63
CA ASP A 233 -6.74 22.03 14.35
C ASP A 233 -7.25 22.54 13.01
N THR A 234 -8.15 21.83 12.33
CA THR A 234 -8.79 22.29 11.09
C THR A 234 -10.32 22.25 11.13
N LEU A 235 -10.90 22.08 12.33
CA LEU A 235 -12.33 22.18 12.62
C LEU A 235 -12.97 23.38 11.90
N PHE A 236 -13.76 23.12 10.86
CA PHE A 236 -14.47 24.12 10.05
C PHE A 236 -13.61 25.30 9.56
N ARG A 237 -12.31 25.10 9.37
CA ARG A 237 -11.39 26.13 8.87
C ARG A 237 -10.39 25.52 7.90
N ARG A 238 -9.72 26.38 7.11
CA ARG A 238 -8.69 26.04 6.11
C ARG A 238 -9.16 25.20 4.91
N PHE A 239 -10.18 24.36 5.07
CA PHE A 239 -10.72 23.48 4.03
C PHE A 239 -12.14 23.88 3.64
N PRO A 240 -12.53 23.67 2.36
CA PRO A 240 -13.86 24.00 1.87
C PRO A 240 -14.96 23.08 2.39
N PHE A 241 -14.61 21.87 2.82
CA PHE A 241 -15.52 20.86 3.36
C PHE A 241 -14.87 20.11 4.55
N PRO A 242 -15.68 19.48 5.42
CA PRO A 242 -17.11 19.74 5.62
C PRO A 242 -17.38 21.14 6.18
N ARG A 243 -18.56 21.70 5.87
CA ARG A 243 -18.96 23.05 6.35
C ARG A 243 -19.91 22.97 7.55
N GLN A 244 -19.96 24.02 8.37
CA GLN A 244 -20.95 24.10 9.46
C GLN A 244 -22.40 24.09 8.93
N GLN A 245 -22.61 24.59 7.72
CA GLN A 245 -23.91 24.55 7.03
C GLN A 245 -24.36 23.13 6.69
N ALA A 246 -23.47 22.14 6.76
CA ALA A 246 -23.81 20.73 6.56
C ALA A 246 -24.48 20.07 7.78
N LEU A 247 -24.43 20.76 8.93
CA LEU A 247 -24.95 20.24 10.18
C LEU A 247 -26.49 20.26 10.18
N GLY A 248 -27.07 19.19 10.72
CA GLY A 248 -28.50 19.10 10.96
C GLY A 248 -28.97 20.16 11.94
N ALA A 249 -30.19 20.68 11.72
CA ALA A 249 -30.75 21.77 12.52
C ALA A 249 -31.02 21.40 14.00
N LEU A 250 -31.23 20.11 14.29
CA LEU A 250 -31.51 19.61 15.63
C LEU A 250 -30.35 18.73 16.12
N PRO A 251 -29.80 18.99 17.32
CA PRO A 251 -28.76 18.14 17.88
C PRO A 251 -29.34 16.80 18.34
N VAL A 252 -28.53 15.76 18.25
CA VAL A 252 -28.73 14.49 18.96
C VAL A 252 -28.28 14.70 20.41
N ILE A 253 -29.15 14.37 21.36
CA ILE A 253 -28.87 14.50 22.80
C ILE A 253 -28.57 13.11 23.35
N GLU A 254 -27.39 12.92 23.92
CA GLU A 254 -27.02 11.70 24.65
C GLU A 254 -26.76 12.03 26.13
N PRO A 255 -27.18 11.16 27.07
CA PRO A 255 -26.89 11.36 28.49
C PRO A 255 -25.39 11.17 28.78
N GLU A 256 -24.84 12.00 29.66
CA GLU A 256 -23.44 11.95 30.11
C GLU A 256 -23.42 12.05 31.64
N GLY A 257 -23.58 10.92 32.32
CA GLY A 257 -23.75 10.89 33.78
C GLY A 257 -25.01 11.62 34.22
N ALA A 258 -24.85 12.69 35.01
CA ALA A 258 -25.96 13.56 35.44
C ALA A 258 -26.26 14.70 34.45
N GLU A 259 -25.41 14.86 33.43
CA GLU A 259 -25.50 15.90 32.41
C GLU A 259 -25.94 15.29 31.06
N PHE A 260 -25.94 16.10 30.02
CA PHE A 260 -26.17 15.65 28.65
C PHE A 260 -25.16 16.28 27.71
N ARG A 261 -24.85 15.55 26.64
CA ARG A 261 -24.03 16.00 25.54
C ARG A 261 -24.90 16.24 24.30
N ARG A 262 -24.54 17.27 23.53
CA ARG A 262 -25.18 17.59 22.25
C ARG A 262 -24.24 17.32 21.10
N TYR A 263 -24.70 16.49 20.18
CA TYR A 263 -24.00 16.15 18.95
C TYR A 263 -24.76 16.71 17.77
N PHE A 264 -24.03 17.17 16.75
CA PHE A 264 -24.61 17.63 15.51
C PHE A 264 -24.27 16.63 14.42
N SER A 265 -25.28 16.13 13.71
CA SER A 265 -25.11 15.25 12.58
C SER A 265 -24.65 16.03 11.35
N LYS A 266 -23.76 15.47 10.53
CA LYS A 266 -23.56 15.94 9.15
C LYS A 266 -24.63 15.31 8.27
N THR A 267 -25.55 16.14 7.79
CA THR A 267 -26.75 15.69 7.06
C THR A 267 -26.71 15.98 5.56
N THR A 268 -25.80 16.84 5.14
CA THR A 268 -25.53 17.15 3.73
C THR A 268 -24.02 17.08 3.50
N GLU A 269 -23.57 17.17 2.25
CA GLU A 269 -22.15 17.15 1.85
C GLU A 269 -21.46 15.79 2.11
N GLY A 270 -21.40 14.96 1.07
CA GLY A 270 -20.72 13.66 1.11
C GLY A 270 -21.40 12.65 2.04
N GLU A 271 -20.59 11.88 2.78
CA GLU A 271 -21.03 10.80 3.64
C GLU A 271 -21.76 11.32 4.90
N PRO A 272 -23.01 10.90 5.18
CA PRO A 272 -23.73 11.32 6.38
C PRO A 272 -23.15 10.67 7.64
N ILE A 273 -22.96 11.48 8.69
CA ILE A 273 -22.38 11.05 9.96
C ILE A 273 -23.29 11.52 11.10
N ARG A 274 -23.76 10.59 11.94
CA ARG A 274 -24.77 10.86 12.97
C ARG A 274 -24.20 11.68 14.14
N LEU A 275 -23.11 11.25 14.74
CA LEU A 275 -22.39 12.04 15.75
C LEU A 275 -21.13 12.60 15.07
N PHE A 276 -21.29 13.73 14.40
CA PHE A 276 -20.22 14.26 13.54
C PHE A 276 -19.31 15.27 14.24
N VAL A 277 -19.88 16.09 15.13
CA VAL A 277 -19.16 17.05 15.96
C VAL A 277 -19.99 17.37 17.21
N THR A 278 -19.36 17.83 18.29
CA THR A 278 -20.05 18.21 19.53
C THR A 278 -19.68 19.63 19.99
N GLU A 279 -20.48 20.19 20.91
CA GLU A 279 -20.28 21.52 21.49
C GLU A 279 -18.97 21.58 22.30
N GLY A 280 -18.02 22.45 21.94
CA GLY A 280 -16.85 22.72 22.77
C GLY A 280 -17.20 23.53 24.03
N ALA A 281 -16.26 23.64 24.98
CA ALA A 281 -16.50 24.35 26.24
C ALA A 281 -16.95 25.81 26.08
N LEU A 282 -16.53 26.46 24.98
CA LEU A 282 -16.88 27.85 24.66
C LEU A 282 -18.09 27.98 23.71
N HIS A 283 -18.71 26.87 23.29
CA HIS A 283 -19.76 26.87 22.27
C HIS A 283 -20.87 27.87 22.58
N ARG A 284 -21.53 27.72 23.74
CA ARG A 284 -22.66 28.56 24.14
C ARG A 284 -22.28 30.04 24.25
N SER A 285 -21.13 30.33 24.87
CA SER A 285 -20.68 31.71 25.07
C SER A 285 -20.32 32.40 23.75
N LEU A 286 -19.67 31.69 22.83
CA LEU A 286 -19.35 32.21 21.49
C LEU A 286 -20.60 32.40 20.65
N THR A 287 -21.53 31.44 20.64
CA THR A 287 -22.81 31.58 19.94
C THR A 287 -23.60 32.78 20.44
N ALA A 288 -23.68 32.96 21.77
CA ALA A 288 -24.37 34.10 22.37
C ALA A 288 -23.70 35.45 22.03
N ALA A 289 -22.36 35.49 22.05
CA ALA A 289 -21.61 36.71 21.75
C ALA A 289 -21.65 37.10 20.27
N LEU A 290 -21.69 36.12 19.36
CA LEU A 290 -21.62 36.35 17.92
C LEU A 290 -23.00 36.43 17.25
N GLY A 291 -24.05 35.88 17.87
CA GLY A 291 -25.37 35.74 17.25
C GLY A 291 -25.37 34.82 16.03
N ALA A 292 -24.36 33.96 15.91
CA ALA A 292 -24.12 33.05 14.79
C ALA A 292 -23.42 31.77 15.30
N PRO A 293 -23.40 30.68 14.51
CA PRO A 293 -22.61 29.49 14.84
C PRO A 293 -21.15 29.85 15.17
N PRO A 294 -20.54 29.22 16.19
CA PRO A 294 -19.24 29.63 16.66
C PRO A 294 -18.13 29.20 15.68
N PRO A 295 -16.98 29.91 15.66
CA PRO A 295 -15.81 29.47 14.93
C PRO A 295 -15.23 28.17 15.51
N ALA A 296 -14.14 27.64 14.95
CA ALA A 296 -13.49 26.39 15.32
C ALA A 296 -13.42 26.11 16.84
N GLY A 297 -13.04 27.11 17.65
CA GLY A 297 -12.91 26.97 19.12
C GLY A 297 -14.21 26.76 19.90
N GLY A 298 -15.37 26.81 19.26
CA GLY A 298 -16.67 26.44 19.85
C GLY A 298 -17.07 24.98 19.58
N TRP A 299 -16.24 24.18 18.93
CA TRP A 299 -16.53 22.80 18.55
C TRP A 299 -15.50 21.84 19.13
N PHE A 300 -15.86 20.58 19.23
CA PHE A 300 -15.00 19.53 19.78
C PHE A 300 -15.29 18.18 19.11
N LEU A 301 -14.28 17.31 19.05
CA LEU A 301 -14.38 15.92 18.61
C LEU A 301 -14.06 15.06 19.84
N ASP A 302 -15.07 14.41 20.40
CA ASP A 302 -14.91 13.54 21.57
C ASP A 302 -14.87 12.06 21.17
N GLU A 303 -14.77 11.16 22.13
CA GLU A 303 -14.75 9.71 21.91
C GLU A 303 -15.96 9.20 21.10
N ARG A 304 -17.15 9.78 21.27
CA ARG A 304 -18.36 9.35 20.56
C ARG A 304 -18.31 9.76 19.09
N VAL A 305 -17.76 10.94 18.80
CA VAL A 305 -17.48 11.38 17.42
C VAL A 305 -16.41 10.51 16.79
N HIS A 306 -15.29 10.25 17.48
CA HIS A 306 -14.21 9.43 16.95
C HIS A 306 -14.64 7.97 16.73
N GLN A 307 -15.54 7.42 17.55
CA GLN A 307 -16.13 6.11 17.31
C GLN A 307 -16.94 6.04 16.01
N GLU A 308 -17.75 7.07 15.70
CA GLU A 308 -18.45 7.16 14.41
C GLU A 308 -17.48 7.32 13.23
N TYR A 309 -16.37 8.03 13.42
CA TYR A 309 -15.33 8.19 12.40
C TYR A 309 -14.63 6.85 12.16
N ALA A 310 -14.14 6.19 13.22
CA ALA A 310 -13.43 4.92 13.13
C ALA A 310 -14.27 3.81 12.52
N ALA A 311 -15.58 3.76 12.82
CA ALA A 311 -16.51 2.80 12.22
C ALA A 311 -16.58 2.88 10.67
N ARG A 312 -16.16 4.00 10.08
CA ARG A 312 -16.12 4.23 8.62
C ARG A 312 -14.70 4.25 8.05
N LEU A 313 -13.75 4.82 8.78
CA LEU A 313 -12.37 5.00 8.34
C LEU A 313 -11.54 3.72 8.47
N LEU A 314 -11.67 2.95 9.56
CA LEU A 314 -10.91 1.70 9.73
C LEU A 314 -11.25 0.66 8.64
N PRO A 315 -12.52 0.41 8.27
CA PRO A 315 -12.83 -0.53 7.19
C PRO A 315 -12.29 -0.10 5.83
N ARG A 316 -12.24 1.22 5.57
CA ARG A 316 -11.61 1.78 4.36
C ARG A 316 -10.09 1.60 4.40
N ALA A 317 -9.44 1.91 5.51
CA ALA A 317 -8.00 1.70 5.68
C ALA A 317 -7.62 0.23 5.44
N VAL A 318 -8.39 -0.72 5.98
CA VAL A 318 -8.22 -2.16 5.74
C VAL A 318 -8.44 -2.51 4.27
N GLY A 319 -9.53 -2.03 3.65
CA GLY A 319 -9.87 -2.33 2.26
C GLY A 319 -8.84 -1.82 1.25
N TYR A 320 -8.39 -0.57 1.40
CA TYR A 320 -7.36 0.02 0.54
C TYR A 320 -5.99 -0.62 0.77
N SER A 321 -5.62 -0.95 2.02
CA SER A 321 -4.39 -1.69 2.33
C SER A 321 -4.38 -3.06 1.66
N ALA A 322 -5.49 -3.80 1.72
CA ALA A 322 -5.63 -5.08 1.03
C ALA A 322 -5.51 -4.93 -0.49
N THR A 323 -6.11 -3.87 -1.05
CA THR A 323 -6.03 -3.58 -2.49
C THR A 323 -4.60 -3.25 -2.95
N LEU A 324 -3.78 -2.60 -2.12
CA LEU A 324 -2.36 -2.39 -2.38
C LEU A 324 -1.59 -3.71 -2.46
N LEU A 325 -1.83 -4.62 -1.51
CA LEU A 325 -1.20 -5.94 -1.47
C LEU A 325 -1.64 -6.80 -2.67
N ASP A 326 -2.93 -6.81 -2.99
CA ASP A 326 -3.47 -7.50 -4.16
C ASP A 326 -2.84 -6.96 -5.45
N TYR A 327 -2.70 -5.63 -5.57
CA TYR A 327 -2.02 -5.02 -6.72
C TYR A 327 -0.55 -5.45 -6.81
N PHE A 328 0.18 -5.52 -5.69
CA PHE A 328 1.57 -5.97 -5.70
C PHE A 328 1.71 -7.39 -6.25
N PHE A 329 0.84 -8.32 -5.84
CA PHE A 329 0.88 -9.73 -6.24
C PHE A 329 -0.01 -10.06 -7.45
N ARG A 330 -0.59 -9.08 -8.14
CA ARG A 330 -1.59 -9.26 -9.22
C ARG A 330 -1.12 -10.02 -10.46
N GLY A 331 0.13 -10.45 -10.51
CA GLY A 331 0.76 -11.00 -11.69
C GLY A 331 0.88 -12.53 -11.73
N PRO A 332 -0.16 -13.36 -11.51
CA PRO A 332 0.03 -14.81 -11.51
C PRO A 332 0.34 -15.34 -12.92
N LEU A 333 1.26 -16.30 -12.98
CA LEU A 333 1.47 -17.16 -14.14
C LEU A 333 0.94 -18.56 -13.84
N GLU A 334 0.16 -19.11 -14.77
CA GLU A 334 -0.06 -20.54 -14.79
C GLU A 334 1.07 -21.18 -15.59
N ALA A 335 1.95 -21.93 -14.93
CA ALA A 335 3.16 -22.48 -15.56
C ALA A 335 3.31 -23.98 -15.29
N SER A 336 3.74 -24.70 -16.31
CA SER A 336 4.12 -26.11 -16.25
C SER A 336 5.41 -26.36 -17.02
N ILE A 337 6.12 -27.42 -16.65
CA ILE A 337 7.36 -27.82 -17.33
C ILE A 337 7.13 -29.20 -17.95
N GLN A 338 7.39 -29.31 -19.24
CA GLN A 338 7.05 -30.48 -20.04
C GLN A 338 8.27 -31.00 -20.81
N PRO A 339 8.40 -32.32 -21.03
CA PRO A 339 9.43 -32.87 -21.89
C PRO A 339 9.19 -32.46 -23.35
N VAL A 340 10.26 -32.25 -24.11
CA VAL A 340 10.18 -31.93 -25.54
C VAL A 340 10.27 -33.21 -26.37
N THR A 341 9.39 -33.35 -27.35
CA THR A 341 9.41 -34.45 -28.33
C THR A 341 9.98 -33.96 -29.66
N ASP A 342 10.84 -34.76 -30.26
CA ASP A 342 11.34 -34.56 -31.62
C ASP A 342 10.20 -34.78 -32.63
N PRO A 343 9.87 -33.79 -33.49
CA PRO A 343 8.72 -33.88 -34.37
C PRO A 343 8.89 -34.88 -35.52
N GLU A 344 10.12 -35.26 -35.87
CA GLU A 344 10.40 -36.20 -36.96
C GLU A 344 10.35 -37.65 -36.48
N THR A 345 10.89 -37.91 -35.29
CA THR A 345 11.01 -39.26 -34.73
C THR A 345 9.89 -39.61 -33.75
N GLY A 346 9.22 -38.61 -33.18
CA GLY A 346 8.23 -38.78 -32.11
C GLY A 346 8.83 -39.19 -30.77
N LEU A 347 10.16 -39.19 -30.63
CA LEU A 347 10.86 -39.56 -29.40
C LEU A 347 11.12 -38.34 -28.52
N VAL A 348 11.12 -38.53 -27.21
CA VAL A 348 11.50 -37.47 -26.24
C VAL A 348 12.97 -37.12 -26.45
N ILE A 349 13.27 -35.84 -26.57
CA ILE A 349 14.64 -35.31 -26.60
C ILE A 349 15.17 -35.38 -25.17
N PRO A 350 16.22 -36.17 -24.89
CA PRO A 350 16.74 -36.33 -23.54
C PRO A 350 17.14 -34.99 -22.91
N ASP A 351 16.74 -34.80 -21.66
CA ASP A 351 17.07 -33.67 -20.79
C ASP A 351 16.62 -32.28 -21.27
N VAL A 352 15.93 -32.17 -22.42
CA VAL A 352 15.38 -30.91 -22.91
C VAL A 352 13.93 -30.77 -22.46
N LEU A 353 13.67 -29.68 -21.73
CA LEU A 353 12.38 -29.32 -21.18
C LEU A 353 11.87 -28.03 -21.80
N GLU A 354 10.55 -27.84 -21.80
CA GLU A 354 9.86 -26.64 -22.26
C GLU A 354 9.04 -26.03 -21.11
N LEU A 355 9.15 -24.72 -20.94
CA LEU A 355 8.22 -23.95 -20.11
C LEU A 355 6.96 -23.68 -20.93
N VAL A 356 5.84 -24.24 -20.48
CA VAL A 356 4.50 -23.92 -20.98
C VAL A 356 3.82 -23.06 -19.93
N ALA A 357 3.69 -21.76 -20.22
CA ALA A 357 3.09 -20.80 -19.30
C ALA A 357 2.04 -19.93 -19.98
N THR A 358 1.05 -19.50 -19.22
CA THR A 358 -0.02 -18.57 -19.63
C THR A 358 0.00 -17.37 -18.71
N ASN A 359 -0.12 -16.17 -19.28
CA ASN A 359 -0.32 -14.97 -18.48
C ASN A 359 -1.76 -14.93 -17.93
N THR A 360 -1.93 -15.15 -16.63
CA THR A 360 -3.25 -15.08 -15.98
C THR A 360 -3.50 -13.76 -15.26
N SER A 361 -2.56 -12.82 -15.31
CA SER A 361 -2.73 -11.51 -14.70
C SER A 361 -3.77 -10.66 -15.40
N PRO A 362 -4.48 -9.75 -14.68
CA PRO A 362 -5.41 -8.82 -15.30
C PRO A 362 -4.71 -7.86 -16.28
N ASP A 363 -3.44 -7.56 -16.02
CA ASP A 363 -2.59 -6.74 -16.90
C ASP A 363 -1.85 -7.59 -17.93
N PRO A 364 -1.53 -7.03 -19.12
CA PRO A 364 -0.61 -7.67 -20.04
C PRO A 364 0.83 -7.60 -19.48
N LEU A 365 1.60 -8.66 -19.72
CA LEU A 365 3.06 -8.60 -19.62
C LEU A 365 3.58 -7.87 -20.85
N GLY A 366 4.40 -6.86 -20.67
CA GLY A 366 5.04 -6.13 -21.77
C GLY A 366 6.48 -6.59 -22.02
N PRO A 367 7.27 -5.76 -22.72
CA PRO A 367 8.69 -5.99 -22.90
C PRO A 367 9.40 -6.26 -21.57
N GLY A 368 10.12 -7.38 -21.50
CA GLY A 368 10.76 -7.83 -20.28
C GLY A 368 11.67 -9.01 -20.52
N THR A 369 12.06 -9.65 -19.43
CA THR A 369 12.95 -10.79 -19.41
C THR A 369 12.41 -11.87 -18.50
N LEU A 370 12.56 -13.12 -18.90
CA LEU A 370 12.20 -14.28 -18.11
C LEU A 370 13.43 -15.15 -17.83
N THR A 371 13.55 -15.62 -16.60
CA THR A 371 14.54 -16.64 -16.24
C THR A 371 13.85 -17.78 -15.50
N VAL A 372 14.18 -19.01 -15.89
CA VAL A 372 13.78 -20.22 -15.13
C VAL A 372 14.95 -20.62 -14.24
N TYR A 373 14.65 -20.81 -12.97
CA TYR A 373 15.60 -21.25 -11.95
C TYR A 373 15.26 -22.66 -11.50
N VAL A 374 16.30 -23.40 -11.12
CA VAL A 374 16.19 -24.70 -10.46
C VAL A 374 16.81 -24.61 -9.06
N ASP A 375 16.15 -25.23 -8.09
CA ASP A 375 16.70 -25.42 -6.75
C ASP A 375 17.29 -26.83 -6.63
N ASP A 376 18.47 -26.94 -6.03
CA ASP A 376 19.04 -28.22 -5.61
C ASP A 376 18.55 -28.63 -4.21
N ASP A 377 18.92 -29.84 -3.79
CA ASP A 377 18.53 -30.39 -2.48
C ASP A 377 19.12 -29.63 -1.29
N THR A 378 20.20 -28.87 -1.51
CA THR A 378 20.81 -27.98 -0.50
C THR A 378 20.09 -26.64 -0.38
N GLY A 379 19.18 -26.35 -1.34
CA GLY A 379 18.48 -25.08 -1.45
C GLY A 379 19.27 -24.01 -2.20
N ALA A 380 20.37 -24.37 -2.87
CA ALA A 380 21.05 -23.48 -3.80
C ALA A 380 20.23 -23.37 -5.09
N ARG A 381 20.13 -22.14 -5.59
CA ARG A 381 19.35 -21.76 -6.76
C ARG A 381 20.28 -21.35 -7.88
N GLN A 382 20.05 -21.91 -9.07
CA GLN A 382 20.78 -21.51 -10.27
C GLN A 382 19.87 -21.46 -11.50
N PRO A 383 20.17 -20.60 -12.48
CA PRO A 383 19.43 -20.56 -13.73
C PRO A 383 19.62 -21.85 -14.53
N VAL A 384 18.63 -22.17 -15.36
CA VAL A 384 18.70 -23.30 -16.30
C VAL A 384 19.70 -23.04 -17.44
N LEU A 385 20.04 -24.09 -18.19
CA LEU A 385 20.98 -24.03 -19.32
C LEU A 385 20.24 -23.95 -20.66
N THR A 386 20.93 -23.48 -21.70
CA THR A 386 20.40 -23.52 -23.07
C THR A 386 20.21 -24.96 -23.55
N PRO A 387 19.26 -25.23 -24.47
CA PRO A 387 19.05 -26.57 -25.05
C PRO A 387 20.31 -27.20 -25.66
N ASP A 388 21.18 -26.38 -26.24
CA ASP A 388 22.41 -26.84 -26.92
C ASP A 388 23.57 -27.13 -25.95
N SER A 389 23.39 -26.88 -24.64
CA SER A 389 24.40 -27.19 -23.64
C SER A 389 24.67 -28.70 -23.56
N THR A 390 25.95 -29.05 -23.34
CA THR A 390 26.45 -30.42 -23.16
C THR A 390 27.22 -30.53 -21.84
N PRO A 391 26.53 -30.63 -20.68
CA PRO A 391 27.18 -30.78 -19.39
C PRO A 391 28.04 -32.07 -19.32
N PRO A 392 29.24 -32.05 -18.72
CA PRO A 392 29.93 -30.91 -18.11
C PRO A 392 30.81 -30.12 -19.10
N ALA A 393 30.94 -30.56 -20.36
CA ALA A 393 31.89 -30.02 -21.33
C ALA A 393 31.58 -28.59 -21.79
N THR A 394 30.30 -28.25 -21.98
CA THR A 394 29.84 -26.92 -22.37
C THR A 394 28.55 -26.59 -21.64
N GLN A 395 28.58 -25.59 -20.76
CA GLN A 395 27.41 -25.11 -20.02
C GLN A 395 27.18 -23.64 -20.36
N VAL A 396 26.09 -23.36 -21.09
CA VAL A 396 25.66 -22.00 -21.40
C VAL A 396 24.39 -21.72 -20.61
N ILE A 397 24.45 -20.73 -19.72
CA ILE A 397 23.32 -20.32 -18.89
C ILE A 397 22.25 -19.66 -19.77
N LEU A 398 21.00 -20.12 -19.64
CA LEU A 398 19.83 -19.45 -20.19
C LEU A 398 19.25 -18.51 -19.13
N ARG A 399 19.57 -17.22 -19.26
CA ARG A 399 19.05 -16.15 -18.40
C ARG A 399 18.46 -15.03 -19.25
N ASP A 400 17.52 -14.33 -18.64
CA ASP A 400 16.93 -13.11 -19.16
C ASP A 400 16.39 -13.24 -20.60
N VAL A 401 15.66 -14.34 -20.86
CA VAL A 401 15.00 -14.59 -22.15
C VAL A 401 14.06 -13.42 -22.45
N PRO A 402 14.26 -12.69 -23.56
CA PRO A 402 13.40 -11.57 -23.89
C PRO A 402 11.95 -12.03 -24.09
N ILE A 403 11.01 -11.35 -23.46
CA ILE A 403 9.57 -11.60 -23.59
C ILE A 403 8.92 -10.38 -24.23
N GLY A 404 8.08 -10.62 -25.23
CA GLY A 404 7.28 -9.59 -25.89
C GLY A 404 5.94 -9.34 -25.19
N LEU A 405 5.09 -8.53 -25.81
CA LEU A 405 3.73 -8.29 -25.30
C LEU A 405 2.96 -9.61 -25.22
N THR A 406 2.55 -9.99 -24.00
CA THR A 406 1.74 -11.17 -23.72
C THR A 406 0.44 -10.72 -23.04
N PRO A 407 -0.68 -10.63 -23.81
CA PRO A 407 -2.00 -10.32 -23.26
C PRO A 407 -2.43 -11.31 -22.18
N LYS A 408 -3.47 -10.94 -21.42
CA LYS A 408 -4.15 -11.87 -20.52
C LYS A 408 -4.64 -13.10 -21.31
N ASP A 409 -4.52 -14.27 -20.69
CA ASP A 409 -4.88 -15.60 -21.20
C ASP A 409 -4.08 -16.03 -22.45
N ALA A 410 -3.03 -15.28 -22.83
CA ALA A 410 -2.14 -15.64 -23.93
C ALA A 410 -0.96 -16.50 -23.44
N PRO A 411 -0.47 -17.43 -24.28
CA PRO A 411 0.70 -18.23 -23.95
C PRO A 411 1.97 -17.37 -23.95
N LEU A 412 2.83 -17.62 -22.99
CA LEU A 412 4.13 -17.00 -22.87
C LEU A 412 5.10 -17.60 -23.89
N ARG A 413 5.77 -16.74 -24.67
CA ARG A 413 6.79 -17.12 -25.65
C ARG A 413 7.97 -16.15 -25.58
N ALA A 414 9.12 -16.57 -26.09
CA ALA A 414 10.21 -15.64 -26.33
C ALA A 414 9.77 -14.54 -27.30
N ALA A 415 10.45 -13.39 -27.28
CA ALA A 415 10.07 -12.22 -28.07
C ALA A 415 10.10 -12.47 -29.60
N ASP A 416 10.84 -13.48 -30.06
CA ASP A 416 10.88 -13.94 -31.45
C ASP A 416 9.78 -14.97 -31.79
N GLY A 417 8.89 -15.28 -30.84
CA GLY A 417 7.79 -16.24 -30.97
C GLY A 417 8.18 -17.69 -30.70
N THR A 418 9.44 -17.97 -30.36
CA THR A 418 9.89 -19.35 -30.12
C THR A 418 9.47 -19.87 -28.73
N PRO A 419 9.30 -21.20 -28.57
CA PRO A 419 9.09 -21.81 -27.27
C PRO A 419 10.31 -21.65 -26.35
N ILE A 420 10.07 -21.50 -25.05
CA ILE A 420 11.14 -21.35 -24.06
C ILE A 420 11.60 -22.75 -23.62
N ARG A 421 12.65 -23.24 -24.26
CA ARG A 421 13.25 -24.56 -23.97
C ARG A 421 14.56 -24.42 -23.23
N PHE A 422 14.86 -25.38 -22.36
CA PHE A 422 16.06 -25.38 -21.53
C PHE A 422 16.50 -26.78 -21.14
N LYS A 423 17.72 -26.90 -20.63
CA LYS A 423 18.22 -28.10 -19.92
C LYS A 423 18.44 -27.78 -18.44
N PRO A 424 18.00 -28.64 -17.50
CA PRO A 424 18.28 -28.41 -16.11
C PRO A 424 19.76 -28.77 -15.82
N PRO A 425 20.53 -27.94 -15.09
CA PRO A 425 21.92 -28.23 -14.74
C PRO A 425 22.08 -29.39 -13.74
N LEU A 426 20.99 -29.78 -13.07
CA LEU A 426 20.89 -30.92 -12.18
C LEU A 426 19.50 -31.56 -12.29
N ALA A 427 19.36 -32.82 -11.90
CA ALA A 427 18.04 -33.43 -11.76
C ALA A 427 17.28 -32.76 -10.61
N SER A 428 16.13 -32.15 -10.90
CA SER A 428 15.26 -31.50 -9.91
C SER A 428 13.83 -31.46 -10.43
N THR A 429 12.88 -31.40 -9.50
CA THR A 429 11.46 -31.18 -9.81
C THR A 429 10.97 -29.81 -9.33
N ARG A 430 11.88 -28.96 -8.84
CA ARG A 430 11.57 -27.66 -8.25
C ARG A 430 12.10 -26.54 -9.12
N TYR A 431 11.17 -25.89 -9.80
CA TYR A 431 11.46 -24.76 -10.67
C TYR A 431 10.83 -23.48 -10.13
N THR A 432 11.46 -22.35 -10.40
CA THR A 432 10.87 -21.01 -10.19
C THR A 432 11.01 -20.25 -11.48
N VAL A 433 9.89 -19.80 -12.04
CA VAL A 433 9.87 -18.93 -13.21
C VAL A 433 9.87 -17.50 -12.70
N VAL A 434 10.66 -16.61 -13.30
CA VAL A 434 10.72 -15.22 -12.86
C VAL A 434 10.69 -14.31 -14.07
N TYR A 435 9.60 -13.58 -14.22
CA TYR A 435 9.48 -12.48 -15.17
C TYR A 435 9.81 -11.14 -14.49
N GLN A 436 10.57 -10.31 -15.19
CA GLN A 436 10.90 -8.93 -14.83
C GLN A 436 10.71 -8.06 -16.07
N GLY A 437 9.83 -7.06 -15.99
CA GLY A 437 9.59 -6.14 -17.10
C GLY A 437 8.32 -5.32 -16.92
N ASP A 438 7.75 -4.88 -18.02
CA ASP A 438 6.51 -4.11 -18.00
C ASP A 438 5.32 -4.95 -17.50
N LEU A 439 4.57 -4.46 -16.51
CA LEU A 439 3.30 -5.05 -16.05
C LEU A 439 2.24 -3.96 -15.93
N GLY A 440 1.34 -3.89 -16.92
CA GLY A 440 0.38 -2.78 -16.98
C GLY A 440 1.10 -1.43 -17.03
N GLN A 441 0.90 -0.58 -16.03
CA GLN A 441 1.54 0.73 -15.88
C GLN A 441 2.87 0.71 -15.12
N GLU A 442 3.28 -0.43 -14.55
CA GLU A 442 4.63 -0.56 -14.01
C GLU A 442 5.61 -0.75 -15.17
N LYS A 443 6.12 0.37 -15.68
CA LYS A 443 6.99 0.43 -16.86
C LYS A 443 8.45 0.41 -16.46
N ARG A 444 9.22 -0.51 -17.03
CA ARG A 444 10.66 -0.59 -16.80
C ARG A 444 11.34 0.71 -17.27
N GLU A 445 12.36 1.15 -16.52
CA GLU A 445 13.07 2.41 -16.72
C GLU A 445 12.18 3.68 -16.67
N ARG A 446 10.99 3.58 -16.05
CA ARG A 446 10.10 4.73 -15.81
C ARG A 446 9.59 4.74 -14.36
N PRO A 447 10.29 5.42 -13.44
CA PRO A 447 11.45 6.27 -13.68
C PRO A 447 12.72 5.45 -13.95
N ALA A 448 13.80 6.10 -14.42
CA ALA A 448 15.06 5.43 -14.72
C ALA A 448 15.54 4.58 -13.52
N GLY A 449 15.98 3.34 -13.79
CA GLY A 449 16.35 2.37 -12.76
C GLY A 449 15.18 1.59 -12.13
N PHE A 450 13.92 1.91 -12.46
CA PHE A 450 12.79 1.09 -12.04
C PHE A 450 12.73 -0.23 -12.81
N LEU A 451 12.56 -1.33 -12.08
CA LEU A 451 12.60 -2.69 -12.62
C LEU A 451 11.33 -3.07 -13.40
N GLY A 452 10.24 -2.30 -13.24
CA GLY A 452 8.90 -2.69 -13.67
C GLY A 452 8.24 -3.69 -12.72
N GLY A 453 7.25 -4.41 -13.23
CA GLY A 453 6.60 -5.49 -12.52
C GLY A 453 7.47 -6.75 -12.43
N ILE A 454 7.33 -7.45 -11.30
CA ILE A 454 7.98 -8.74 -11.03
C ILE A 454 6.89 -9.79 -10.84
N VAL A 455 7.03 -10.91 -11.54
CA VAL A 455 6.05 -11.98 -11.61
C VAL A 455 6.77 -13.33 -11.46
N ALA A 456 6.20 -14.26 -10.70
CA ALA A 456 6.83 -15.55 -10.43
C ALA A 456 5.87 -16.72 -10.20
#